data_AF-A0A024T830-F1
#
_entry.id   AF-A0A024T830-F1
#
_cell.length_a   1.000
_cell.length_b   1.000
_cell.length_c   1.000
_cell.angle_alpha   90.00
_cell.angle_beta   90.00
_cell.angle_gamma   90.00
#
_symmetry.space_group_name_H-M   'P 1'
#
loop_
_entity.id
_entity.type
_entity.pdbx_description
1 polymer ?
#
loop_
_entity_poly.entity_id
_entity_poly.type
_entity_poly.pdbx_seq_one_letter_code
_entity_poly.pdbx_strand_id
1 'polypeptide(L)'
;MPGDALPVMELRNVVHQLHWSAKLTLLRLCATLTRVVQSKAGTTVEGLSGIFGRILFEPTTCFTALSAQAKVVQLLLTHSTQVLEPISREVVARRQALTRKLRAIQAISHDLREPLVPITTHAALWASLQRSYPAVTSPDHLRGGGVLAAACLVYFADEHAELATQLIAQRVLGHRKQYPLVNGQTIGRRAGNSKKFITKVMFLAAVARPRHDYERGFSFEGKIGMWHFVRYLPALRNSRNRPAGTLVATLVNVDAAVYREFVMTRIVPAVRARFSSANKRVVHRHDNATPHGAITNEALVSVSPDE
;
A
#
# COMPACT_ATOMS: atom_id res chain seq x y z
N MET A 1 -34.79 32.26 13.51
CA MET A 1 -35.69 31.50 14.39
C MET A 1 -34.83 30.56 15.25
N PRO A 2 -34.78 30.73 16.59
CA PRO A 2 -33.93 29.94 17.49
C PRO A 2 -34.43 28.49 17.75
N GLY A 3 -35.54 28.06 17.14
CA GLY A 3 -36.13 26.73 17.36
C GLY A 3 -35.44 25.55 16.65
N ASP A 4 -34.72 25.78 15.55
CA ASP A 4 -34.14 24.69 14.73
C ASP A 4 -32.67 24.36 15.07
N ALA A 5 -32.05 25.10 16.00
CA ALA A 5 -30.62 24.97 16.29
C ALA A 5 -30.23 23.63 16.95
N LEU A 6 -31.09 23.10 17.82
CA LEU A 6 -30.90 21.80 18.49
C LEU A 6 -30.95 20.63 17.47
N PRO A 7 -32.01 20.50 16.64
CA PRO A 7 -32.08 19.47 15.60
C PRO A 7 -30.92 19.50 14.59
N VAL A 8 -30.45 20.68 14.19
CA VAL A 8 -29.32 20.83 13.26
C VAL A 8 -28.03 20.31 13.87
N MET A 9 -27.79 20.58 15.16
CA MET A 9 -26.60 20.10 15.88
C MET A 9 -26.61 18.58 16.04
N GLU A 10 -27.75 17.99 16.41
CA GLU A 10 -27.89 16.54 16.54
C GLU A 10 -27.70 15.84 15.19
N LEU A 11 -28.32 16.37 14.12
CA LEU A 11 -28.16 15.84 12.78
C LEU A 11 -26.69 15.90 12.33
N ARG A 12 -25.99 17.00 12.62
CA ARG A 12 -24.56 17.13 12.36
C ARG A 12 -23.75 16.04 13.08
N ASN A 13 -24.05 15.76 14.35
CA ASN A 13 -23.38 14.71 15.11
C ASN A 13 -23.61 13.31 14.50
N VAL A 14 -24.85 13.00 14.10
CA VAL A 14 -25.18 11.73 13.43
C VAL A 14 -24.45 11.60 12.10
N VAL A 15 -24.46 12.65 11.27
CA VAL A 15 -23.74 12.67 9.98
C VAL A 15 -22.24 12.50 10.18
N HIS A 16 -21.68 13.02 11.28
CA HIS A 16 -20.28 12.82 11.65
C HIS A 16 -19.93 11.38 12.03
N GLN A 17 -20.88 10.57 12.51
CA GLN A 17 -20.65 9.17 12.82
C GLN A 17 -20.71 8.26 11.58
N LEU A 18 -21.25 8.76 10.46
CA LEU A 18 -21.31 7.98 9.22
C LEU A 18 -19.92 7.67 8.66
N HIS A 19 -19.82 6.55 7.93
CA HIS A 19 -18.63 6.19 7.18
C HIS A 19 -18.26 7.28 6.16
N TRP A 20 -16.96 7.47 5.91
CA TRP A 20 -16.44 8.55 5.04
C TRP A 20 -17.04 8.56 3.63
N SER A 21 -17.27 7.38 3.04
CA SER A 21 -17.91 7.29 1.72
C SER A 21 -19.34 7.85 1.71
N ALA A 22 -20.12 7.59 2.77
CA ALA A 22 -21.49 8.07 2.88
C ALA A 22 -21.55 9.60 3.02
N LYS A 23 -20.61 10.20 3.78
CA LYS A 23 -20.47 11.65 3.93
C LYS A 23 -20.26 12.37 2.59
N LEU A 24 -19.39 11.82 1.74
CA LEU A 24 -19.13 12.37 0.40
C LEU A 24 -20.35 12.24 -0.52
N THR A 25 -21.04 11.11 -0.47
CA THR A 25 -22.26 10.90 -1.24
C THR A 25 -23.36 11.87 -0.81
N LEU A 26 -23.58 12.06 0.49
CA LEU A 26 -24.53 13.03 1.02
C LEU A 26 -24.19 14.46 0.60
N LEU A 27 -22.91 14.85 0.62
CA LEU A 27 -22.48 16.18 0.19
C LEU A 27 -22.75 16.42 -1.30
N ARG A 28 -22.51 15.42 -2.16
CA ARG A 28 -22.84 15.48 -3.59
C ARG A 28 -24.34 15.50 -3.83
N LEU A 29 -25.10 14.69 -3.08
CA LEU A 29 -26.54 14.61 -3.18
C LEU A 29 -27.17 15.95 -2.82
N CYS A 30 -26.84 16.52 -1.66
CA CYS A 30 -27.36 17.81 -1.22
C CYS A 30 -27.04 18.91 -2.24
N ALA A 31 -25.78 19.00 -2.70
CA ALA A 31 -25.40 19.99 -3.72
C ALA A 31 -26.19 19.83 -5.03
N THR A 32 -26.54 18.60 -5.41
CA THR A 32 -27.33 18.33 -6.62
C THR A 32 -28.79 18.69 -6.41
N LEU A 33 -29.38 18.33 -5.28
CA LEU A 33 -30.77 18.67 -4.95
C LEU A 33 -30.97 20.17 -4.78
N THR A 34 -30.02 20.88 -4.16
CA THR A 34 -30.04 22.34 -4.09
C THR A 34 -30.05 22.96 -5.49
N ARG A 35 -29.24 22.46 -6.43
CA ARG A 35 -29.27 22.92 -7.83
C ARG A 35 -30.60 22.62 -8.51
N VAL A 36 -31.18 21.44 -8.29
CA VAL A 36 -32.48 21.07 -8.86
C VAL A 36 -33.57 22.03 -8.37
N VAL A 37 -33.65 22.28 -7.07
CA VAL A 37 -34.59 23.25 -6.46
C VAL A 37 -34.43 24.64 -7.06
N GLN A 38 -33.20 25.08 -7.31
CA GLN A 38 -32.91 26.39 -7.89
C GLN A 38 -33.22 26.48 -9.40
N SER A 39 -33.20 25.36 -10.12
CA SER A 39 -33.27 25.35 -11.59
C SER A 39 -34.66 25.08 -12.17
N LYS A 40 -35.55 24.38 -11.44
CA LYS A 40 -36.83 23.91 -11.97
C LYS A 40 -38.00 24.54 -11.22
N ALA A 41 -38.81 25.34 -11.92
CA ALA A 41 -40.04 25.88 -11.38
C ALA A 41 -40.99 24.74 -11.00
N GLY A 42 -41.35 24.64 -9.72
CA GLY A 42 -42.27 23.63 -9.17
C GLY A 42 -41.63 22.53 -8.31
N THR A 43 -40.30 22.42 -8.24
CA THR A 43 -39.65 21.51 -7.28
C THR A 43 -39.42 22.20 -5.93
N THR A 44 -40.23 21.85 -4.93
CA THR A 44 -40.07 22.33 -3.55
C THR A 44 -39.16 21.42 -2.73
N VAL A 45 -38.53 21.99 -1.70
CA VAL A 45 -37.72 21.20 -0.74
C VAL A 45 -38.57 20.13 -0.08
N GLU A 46 -39.83 20.42 0.26
CA GLU A 46 -40.77 19.46 0.87
C GLU A 46 -41.05 18.26 -0.03
N GLY A 47 -41.32 18.49 -1.32
CA GLY A 47 -41.58 17.42 -2.27
C GLY A 47 -40.37 16.50 -2.45
N LEU A 48 -39.17 17.08 -2.53
CA LEU A 48 -37.92 16.30 -2.60
C LEU A 48 -37.65 15.54 -1.31
N SER A 49 -37.90 16.14 -0.16
CA SER A 49 -37.70 15.50 1.14
C SER A 49 -38.58 14.26 1.33
N GLY A 50 -39.83 14.31 0.86
CA GLY A 50 -40.72 13.15 0.87
C GLY A 50 -40.21 11.99 0.00
N ILE A 51 -39.69 12.30 -1.19
CA ILE A 51 -39.13 11.30 -2.11
C ILE A 51 -37.83 10.71 -1.55
N PHE A 52 -36.88 11.57 -1.18
CA PHE A 52 -35.57 11.14 -0.70
C PHE A 52 -35.60 10.56 0.70
N GLY A 53 -36.60 10.88 1.53
CA GLY A 53 -36.87 10.18 2.79
C GLY A 53 -37.10 8.68 2.58
N ARG A 54 -37.84 8.30 1.52
CA ARG A 54 -38.10 6.88 1.19
C ARG A 54 -36.90 6.17 0.55
N ILE A 55 -35.97 6.90 -0.05
CA ILE A 55 -34.80 6.35 -0.73
C ILE A 55 -33.64 6.15 0.26
N LEU A 56 -33.44 7.10 1.17
CA LEU A 56 -32.27 7.12 2.06
C LEU A 56 -32.45 6.27 3.31
N PHE A 57 -33.70 6.01 3.71
CA PHE A 57 -34.03 5.24 4.91
C PHE A 57 -34.68 3.91 4.54
N GLU A 58 -34.76 3.02 5.52
CA GLU A 58 -35.32 1.68 5.35
C GLU A 58 -36.79 1.72 4.89
N PRO A 59 -37.20 0.87 3.93
CA PRO A 59 -38.57 0.83 3.43
C PRO A 59 -39.57 0.63 4.57
N THR A 60 -40.47 1.59 4.74
CA THR A 60 -41.44 1.60 5.84
C THR A 60 -42.83 1.99 5.34
N THR A 61 -43.87 1.29 5.78
CA THR A 61 -45.29 1.60 5.47
C THR A 61 -45.96 2.47 6.54
N CYS A 62 -45.32 2.62 7.71
CA CYS A 62 -45.81 3.42 8.81
C CYS A 62 -45.76 4.93 8.49
N PHE A 63 -46.92 5.60 8.56
CA PHE A 63 -47.05 7.02 8.21
C PHE A 63 -46.21 7.95 9.09
N THR A 64 -46.11 7.65 10.39
CA THR A 64 -45.33 8.46 11.34
C THR A 64 -43.83 8.39 11.03
N ALA A 65 -43.33 7.20 10.66
CA ALA A 65 -41.95 7.01 10.24
C ALA A 65 -41.65 7.72 8.91
N LEU A 66 -42.55 7.63 7.94
CA LEU A 66 -42.41 8.35 6.66
C LEU A 66 -42.36 9.87 6.85
N SER A 67 -43.20 10.41 7.74
CA SER A 67 -43.19 11.83 8.09
C SER A 67 -41.89 12.23 8.79
N ALA A 68 -41.38 11.40 9.71
CA ALA A 68 -40.12 11.64 10.40
C ALA A 68 -38.91 11.62 9.45
N GLN A 69 -38.84 10.62 8.55
CA GLN A 69 -37.80 10.53 7.52
C GLN A 69 -37.80 11.76 6.60
N ALA A 70 -38.99 12.18 6.14
CA ALA A 70 -39.12 13.39 5.33
C ALA A 70 -38.65 14.64 6.08
N LYS A 71 -38.99 14.78 7.38
CA LYS A 71 -38.50 15.89 8.22
C LYS A 71 -36.98 15.91 8.34
N VAL A 72 -36.34 14.76 8.54
CA VAL A 72 -34.87 14.66 8.63
C VAL A 72 -34.22 15.10 7.32
N VAL A 73 -34.74 14.63 6.17
CA VAL A 73 -34.21 15.05 4.86
C VAL A 73 -34.47 16.52 4.59
N GLN A 74 -35.62 17.06 4.98
CA GLN A 74 -35.94 18.48 4.87
C GLN A 74 -34.96 19.33 5.68
N LEU A 75 -34.68 18.92 6.92
CA LEU A 75 -33.73 19.59 7.78
C LEU A 75 -32.30 19.53 7.21
N LEU A 76 -31.92 18.38 6.64
CA LEU A 76 -30.65 18.20 5.94
C LEU A 76 -30.52 19.10 4.71
N LEU A 77 -31.57 19.23 3.89
CA LEU A 77 -31.53 20.05 2.67
C LEU A 77 -31.53 21.55 2.99
N THR A 78 -32.38 21.98 3.92
CA THR A 78 -32.52 23.38 4.34
C THR A 78 -31.26 23.89 5.03
N HIS A 79 -30.63 23.07 5.88
CA HIS A 79 -29.42 23.44 6.63
C HIS A 79 -28.15 22.73 6.13
N SER A 80 -28.14 22.30 4.86
CA SER A 80 -27.04 21.52 4.27
C SER A 80 -25.68 22.19 4.42
N THR A 81 -25.62 23.52 4.31
CA THR A 81 -24.39 24.29 4.47
C THR A 81 -23.85 24.23 5.90
N GLN A 82 -24.70 24.18 6.93
CA GLN A 82 -24.29 24.13 8.34
C GLN A 82 -23.96 22.70 8.78
N VAL A 83 -24.79 21.73 8.40
CA VAL A 83 -24.63 20.31 8.77
C VAL A 83 -23.37 19.72 8.13
N LEU A 84 -23.08 20.05 6.87
CA LEU A 84 -22.00 19.45 6.09
C LEU A 84 -20.73 20.31 6.01
N GLU A 85 -20.70 21.46 6.67
CA GLU A 85 -19.55 22.37 6.67
C GLU A 85 -18.22 21.68 7.02
N PRO A 86 -18.14 20.85 8.07
CA PRO A 86 -16.85 20.27 8.48
C PRO A 86 -16.32 19.28 7.45
N ILE A 87 -17.25 18.53 6.84
CA ILE A 87 -16.95 17.58 5.77
C ILE A 87 -16.46 18.34 4.53
N SER A 88 -17.12 19.44 4.17
CA SER A 88 -16.70 20.30 3.07
C SER A 88 -15.29 20.85 3.28
N ARG A 89 -14.99 21.36 4.48
CA ARG A 89 -13.65 21.83 4.86
C ARG A 89 -12.59 20.74 4.72
N GLU A 90 -12.88 19.53 5.20
CA GLU A 90 -11.95 18.40 5.11
C GLU A 90 -11.69 17.99 3.64
N VAL A 91 -12.72 17.97 2.81
CA VAL A 91 -12.59 17.68 1.36
C VAL A 91 -11.73 18.72 0.66
N VAL A 92 -11.95 20.01 0.95
CA VAL A 92 -11.15 21.12 0.39
C VAL A 92 -9.68 20.98 0.82
N ALA A 93 -9.42 20.70 2.10
CA ALA A 93 -8.07 20.51 2.61
C ALA A 93 -7.35 19.33 1.93
N ARG A 94 -8.03 18.18 1.76
CA ARG A 94 -7.51 17.01 1.04
C ARG A 94 -7.20 17.33 -0.42
N ARG A 95 -8.09 18.06 -1.11
CA ARG A 95 -7.87 18.50 -2.49
C ARG A 95 -6.65 19.40 -2.59
N GLN A 96 -6.51 20.38 -1.70
CA GLN A 96 -5.35 21.27 -1.67
C GLN A 96 -4.05 20.50 -1.41
N ALA A 97 -4.06 19.51 -0.51
CA ALA A 97 -2.90 18.66 -0.25
C ALA A 97 -2.50 17.84 -1.49
N LEU A 98 -3.48 17.27 -2.21
CA LEU A 98 -3.21 16.55 -3.46
C LEU A 98 -2.64 17.47 -4.53
N THR A 99 -3.21 18.66 -4.73
CA THR A 99 -2.70 19.65 -5.68
C THR A 99 -1.26 20.06 -5.36
N ARG A 100 -0.93 20.26 -4.07
CA ARG A 100 0.45 20.53 -3.65
C ARG A 100 1.40 19.39 -3.99
N LYS A 101 1.00 18.13 -3.74
CA LYS A 101 1.80 16.96 -4.12
C LYS A 101 2.01 16.88 -5.63
N LEU A 102 0.96 17.10 -6.43
CA LEU A 102 1.06 17.09 -7.89
C LEU A 102 2.00 18.19 -8.39
N ARG A 103 1.91 19.40 -7.84
CA ARG A 103 2.85 20.48 -8.17
C ARG A 103 4.27 20.14 -7.78
N ALA A 104 4.50 19.53 -6.62
CA ALA A 104 5.82 19.09 -6.20
C ALA A 104 6.41 18.05 -7.16
N ILE A 105 5.59 17.09 -7.63
CA ILE A 105 6.00 16.10 -8.64
C ILE A 105 6.30 16.78 -9.99
N GLN A 106 5.48 17.76 -10.39
CA GLN A 106 5.70 18.51 -11.63
C GLN A 106 6.93 19.42 -11.57
N ALA A 107 7.31 19.88 -10.37
CA ALA A 107 8.48 20.72 -10.12
C ALA A 107 9.78 19.90 -9.96
N ILE A 108 9.72 18.57 -9.98
CA ILE A 108 10.93 17.73 -10.13
C ILE A 108 11.53 18.08 -11.50
N SER A 109 12.74 18.62 -11.50
CA SER A 109 13.40 19.12 -12.73
C SER A 109 13.40 18.06 -13.82
N HIS A 110 13.29 18.52 -15.07
CA HIS A 110 13.47 17.66 -16.24
C HIS A 110 14.86 16.99 -16.24
N ASP A 111 15.82 17.55 -15.50
CA ASP A 111 17.19 17.04 -15.35
C ASP A 111 17.29 15.83 -14.40
N LEU A 112 16.28 15.61 -13.52
CA LEU A 112 16.16 14.40 -12.71
C LEU A 112 15.33 13.31 -13.41
N ARG A 113 14.70 13.64 -14.55
CA ARG A 113 14.19 12.63 -15.47
C ARG A 113 15.36 12.23 -16.35
N GLU A 114 16.03 11.13 -16.02
CA GLU A 114 16.84 10.48 -17.04
C GLU A 114 15.95 10.29 -18.27
N PRO A 115 16.37 10.77 -19.46
CA PRO A 115 15.61 10.50 -20.67
C PRO A 115 15.52 8.98 -20.80
N LEU A 116 14.28 8.48 -20.92
CA LEU A 116 14.03 7.08 -21.28
C LEU A 116 14.93 6.77 -22.47
N VAL A 117 15.91 5.88 -22.26
CA VAL A 117 16.77 5.41 -23.35
C VAL A 117 15.84 4.94 -24.46
N PRO A 118 16.01 5.42 -25.71
CA PRO A 118 15.06 5.13 -26.77
C PRO A 118 14.90 3.61 -26.91
N ILE A 119 13.64 3.15 -26.94
CA ILE A 119 13.20 1.75 -26.99
C ILE A 119 13.93 0.90 -28.06
N THR A 120 14.58 1.55 -29.03
CA THR A 120 15.45 0.94 -30.04
C THR A 120 16.60 0.12 -29.45
N THR A 121 17.04 0.35 -28.21
CA THR A 121 18.03 -0.51 -27.52
C THR A 121 17.49 -1.90 -27.16
N HIS A 122 16.17 -2.07 -27.08
CA HIS A 122 15.53 -3.35 -26.72
C HIS A 122 14.59 -3.87 -27.81
N ALA A 123 15.05 -3.88 -29.07
CA ALA A 123 14.31 -4.40 -30.22
C ALA A 123 13.71 -5.81 -30.00
N ALA A 124 14.40 -6.67 -29.23
CA ALA A 124 13.92 -8.02 -28.92
C ALA A 124 12.70 -8.04 -27.98
N LEU A 125 12.66 -7.15 -26.98
CA LEU A 125 11.51 -7.00 -26.08
C LEU A 125 10.32 -6.38 -26.80
N TRP A 126 10.58 -5.37 -27.64
CA TRP A 126 9.56 -4.77 -28.48
C TRP A 126 8.94 -5.80 -29.44
N ALA A 127 9.75 -6.62 -30.10
CA ALA A 127 9.28 -7.70 -30.97
C ALA A 127 8.48 -8.79 -30.20
N SER A 128 8.81 -9.04 -28.94
CA SER A 128 8.06 -9.98 -28.08
C SER A 128 6.69 -9.42 -27.67
N LEU A 129 6.64 -8.12 -27.36
CA LEU A 129 5.41 -7.41 -27.01
C LEU A 129 4.47 -7.30 -28.22
N GLN A 130 5.00 -6.96 -29.40
CA GLN A 130 4.24 -6.94 -30.65
C GLN A 130 3.67 -8.31 -31.03
N ARG A 131 4.41 -9.41 -30.78
CA ARG A 131 3.89 -10.78 -30.97
C ARG A 131 2.70 -11.09 -30.08
N SER A 132 2.68 -10.55 -28.86
CA SER A 132 1.61 -10.80 -27.88
C SER A 132 0.45 -9.82 -28.05
N TYR A 133 0.71 -8.62 -28.56
CA TYR A 133 -0.25 -7.52 -28.72
C TYR A 133 -0.06 -6.83 -30.09
N PRO A 134 -0.47 -7.47 -31.20
CA PRO A 134 -0.20 -6.99 -32.54
C PRO A 134 -0.90 -5.67 -32.91
N ALA A 135 -1.90 -5.25 -32.13
CA ALA A 135 -2.60 -3.98 -32.31
C ALA A 135 -1.80 -2.75 -31.84
N VAL A 136 -0.67 -2.94 -31.15
CA VAL A 136 0.17 -1.84 -30.64
C VAL A 136 1.30 -1.59 -31.64
N THR A 137 1.09 -0.62 -32.54
CA THR A 137 2.02 -0.29 -33.63
C THR A 137 3.18 0.63 -33.21
N SER A 138 2.99 1.51 -32.22
CA SER A 138 4.08 2.23 -31.56
C SER A 138 3.85 2.38 -30.04
N PRO A 139 4.90 2.58 -29.23
CA PRO A 139 4.78 2.80 -27.78
C PRO A 139 3.87 3.99 -27.43
N ASP A 140 3.81 4.99 -28.30
CA ASP A 140 3.01 6.22 -28.14
C ASP A 140 1.52 5.99 -28.36
N HIS A 141 1.13 4.85 -28.95
CA HIS A 141 -0.27 4.45 -29.08
C HIS A 141 -0.86 3.87 -27.78
N LEU A 142 -0.02 3.60 -26.78
CA LEU A 142 -0.48 3.25 -25.44
C LEU A 142 -1.08 4.49 -24.77
N ARG A 143 -2.28 4.40 -24.21
CA ARG A 143 -2.90 5.53 -23.49
C ARG A 143 -2.73 5.41 -21.98
N GLY A 144 -2.54 6.55 -21.32
CA GLY A 144 -2.56 6.67 -19.86
C GLY A 144 -1.50 5.83 -19.15
N GLY A 145 -1.89 5.09 -18.12
CA GLY A 145 -0.97 4.26 -17.31
C GLY A 145 -0.25 3.15 -18.09
N GLY A 146 -0.72 2.81 -19.30
CA GLY A 146 -0.05 1.84 -20.18
C GLY A 146 1.33 2.29 -20.66
N VAL A 147 1.52 3.59 -20.91
CA VAL A 147 2.84 4.16 -21.27
C VAL A 147 3.81 4.02 -20.10
N LEU A 148 3.34 4.35 -18.89
CA LEU A 148 4.14 4.25 -17.67
C LEU A 148 4.51 2.79 -17.37
N ALA A 149 3.56 1.86 -17.49
CA ALA A 149 3.83 0.44 -17.28
C ALA A 149 4.85 -0.12 -18.30
N ALA A 150 4.73 0.26 -19.58
CA ALA A 150 5.69 -0.13 -20.61
C ALA A 150 7.08 0.46 -20.35
N ALA A 151 7.15 1.75 -20.04
CA ALA A 151 8.40 2.43 -19.69
C ALA A 151 9.08 1.80 -18.44
N CYS A 152 8.30 1.49 -17.40
CA CYS A 152 8.81 0.78 -16.23
C CYS A 152 9.28 -0.64 -16.55
N LEU A 153 8.61 -1.36 -17.46
CA LEU A 153 9.04 -2.69 -17.88
C LEU A 153 10.33 -2.66 -18.72
N VAL A 154 10.51 -1.63 -19.54
CA VAL A 154 11.75 -1.42 -20.30
C VAL A 154 12.90 -1.10 -19.34
N TYR A 155 12.72 -0.15 -18.41
CA TYR A 155 13.73 0.14 -17.38
C TYR A 155 14.03 -1.07 -16.48
N PHE A 156 12.99 -1.80 -16.05
CA PHE A 156 13.16 -3.01 -15.26
C PHE A 156 13.85 -4.13 -16.04
N ALA A 157 13.66 -4.20 -17.36
CA ALA A 157 14.36 -5.15 -18.20
C ALA A 157 15.82 -4.76 -18.47
N ASP A 158 16.16 -3.47 -18.39
CA ASP A 158 17.54 -2.99 -18.47
C ASP A 158 18.28 -3.23 -17.14
N GLU A 159 17.70 -2.78 -16.03
CA GLU A 159 18.31 -2.86 -14.69
C GLU A 159 18.26 -4.28 -14.09
N HIS A 160 17.24 -5.06 -14.46
CA HIS A 160 16.96 -6.39 -13.92
C HIS A 160 16.55 -7.40 -15.01
N ALA A 161 17.30 -7.43 -16.11
CA ALA A 161 17.07 -8.29 -17.28
C ALA A 161 16.69 -9.74 -16.94
N GLU A 162 17.34 -10.32 -15.93
CA GLU A 162 17.11 -11.70 -15.52
C GLU A 162 15.74 -11.88 -14.82
N LEU A 163 15.34 -10.96 -13.95
CA LEU A 163 14.03 -10.97 -13.28
C LEU A 163 12.89 -10.61 -14.24
N ALA A 164 13.13 -9.69 -15.17
CA ALA A 164 12.16 -9.31 -16.20
C ALA A 164 11.82 -10.50 -17.11
N THR A 165 12.87 -11.21 -17.55
CA THR A 165 12.73 -12.44 -18.33
C THR A 165 12.00 -13.52 -17.54
N GLN A 166 12.29 -13.66 -16.24
CA GLN A 166 11.58 -14.59 -15.35
C GLN A 166 10.09 -14.26 -15.19
N LEU A 167 9.71 -12.98 -15.08
CA LEU A 167 8.31 -12.55 -14.95
C LEU A 167 7.52 -12.74 -16.24
N ILE A 168 8.13 -12.46 -17.39
CA ILE A 168 7.53 -12.70 -18.72
C ILE A 168 7.33 -14.20 -18.95
N ALA A 169 8.36 -15.01 -18.67
CA ALA A 169 8.28 -16.47 -18.76
C ALA A 169 7.23 -17.09 -17.83
N GLN A 170 6.90 -16.44 -16.71
CA GLN A 170 5.83 -16.86 -15.80
C GLN A 170 4.42 -16.55 -16.30
N ARG A 171 4.25 -15.62 -17.24
CA ARG A 171 2.92 -15.18 -17.76
C ARG A 171 2.55 -15.76 -19.11
N VAL A 172 3.47 -16.40 -19.84
CA VAL A 172 3.12 -17.14 -21.06
C VAL A 172 2.31 -18.38 -20.66
N LEU A 173 1.00 -18.32 -20.92
CA LEU A 173 0.07 -19.43 -20.69
C LEU A 173 0.48 -20.61 -21.57
N GLY A 174 0.98 -21.70 -20.96
CA GLY A 174 1.18 -22.98 -21.64
C GLY A 174 2.49 -23.72 -21.35
N HIS A 175 3.54 -23.05 -20.84
CA HIS A 175 4.81 -23.72 -20.56
C HIS A 175 5.03 -24.03 -19.07
N ARG A 176 5.47 -25.26 -18.76
CA ARG A 176 5.92 -25.66 -17.41
C ARG A 176 7.06 -24.74 -16.97
N LYS A 177 6.99 -24.21 -15.74
CA LYS A 177 7.97 -23.30 -15.15
C LYS A 177 9.41 -23.79 -15.35
N GLN A 178 10.14 -23.14 -16.27
CA GLN A 178 11.59 -23.27 -16.38
C GLN A 178 12.25 -22.15 -15.59
N TYR A 179 13.31 -22.49 -14.86
CA TYR A 179 14.09 -21.56 -14.05
C TYR A 179 15.43 -21.40 -14.76
N PRO A 180 15.74 -20.23 -15.37
CA PRO A 180 17.05 -20.01 -15.96
C PRO A 180 18.10 -20.06 -14.85
N LEU A 181 19.24 -20.67 -15.16
CA LEU A 181 20.42 -20.73 -14.30
C LEU A 181 21.45 -19.75 -14.84
N VAL A 182 22.21 -19.11 -13.94
CA VAL A 182 23.40 -18.34 -14.30
C VAL A 182 24.39 -19.26 -15.03
N ASN A 183 25.05 -18.76 -16.07
CA ASN A 183 26.04 -19.53 -16.84
C ASN A 183 27.04 -20.25 -15.92
N GLY A 184 27.06 -21.59 -16.00
CA GLY A 184 27.94 -22.45 -15.20
C GLY A 184 27.31 -23.06 -13.94
N GLN A 185 26.09 -22.68 -13.54
CA GLN A 185 25.39 -23.33 -12.42
C GLN A 185 24.50 -24.48 -12.91
N THR A 186 24.63 -25.66 -12.31
CA THR A 186 23.73 -26.80 -12.52
C THR A 186 22.60 -26.75 -11.48
N ILE A 187 21.37 -27.15 -11.85
CA ILE A 187 20.25 -27.20 -10.90
C ILE A 187 20.58 -28.27 -9.86
N GLY A 188 20.97 -27.87 -8.66
CA GLY A 188 21.01 -28.79 -7.53
C GLY A 188 19.65 -29.46 -7.36
N ARG A 189 19.61 -30.77 -7.08
CA ARG A 189 18.39 -31.57 -6.99
C ARG A 189 17.29 -30.80 -6.24
N ARG A 190 16.23 -30.41 -6.95
CA ARG A 190 15.05 -29.77 -6.34
C ARG A 190 14.41 -30.78 -5.39
N ALA A 191 14.51 -30.54 -4.09
CA ALA A 191 14.01 -31.46 -3.07
C ALA A 191 12.47 -31.45 -2.93
N GLY A 192 11.77 -30.44 -3.48
CA GLY A 192 10.32 -30.26 -3.37
C GLY A 192 9.58 -30.36 -4.70
N ASN A 193 8.64 -31.29 -4.81
CA ASN A 193 7.91 -31.60 -6.04
C ASN A 193 6.71 -30.67 -6.35
N SER A 194 6.23 -29.86 -5.39
CA SER A 194 5.09 -28.97 -5.59
C SER A 194 5.14 -27.72 -4.71
N LYS A 195 4.63 -26.59 -5.22
CA LYS A 195 4.51 -25.30 -4.50
C LYS A 195 3.77 -25.44 -3.17
N LYS A 196 2.85 -26.42 -3.07
CA LYS A 196 2.09 -26.71 -1.84
C LYS A 196 2.98 -27.21 -0.69
N PHE A 197 4.15 -27.78 -0.99
CA PHE A 197 5.09 -28.32 0.01
C PHE A 197 6.33 -27.42 0.21
N ILE A 198 6.33 -26.20 -0.35
CA ILE A 198 7.38 -25.23 -0.06
C ILE A 198 7.09 -24.62 1.32
N THR A 199 8.00 -24.86 2.26
CA THR A 199 7.93 -24.31 3.61
C THR A 199 7.84 -22.78 3.54
N LYS A 200 6.79 -22.21 4.14
CA LYS A 200 6.64 -20.76 4.28
C LYS A 200 7.43 -20.31 5.49
N VAL A 201 8.49 -19.53 5.26
CA VAL A 201 9.38 -19.04 6.30
C VAL A 201 9.11 -17.56 6.54
N MET A 202 9.03 -17.14 7.80
CA MET A 202 8.93 -15.73 8.16
C MET A 202 10.32 -15.09 8.21
N PHE A 203 10.42 -13.84 7.78
CA PHE A 203 11.66 -13.06 7.80
C PHE A 203 11.49 -11.79 8.61
N LEU A 204 12.55 -11.42 9.32
CA LEU A 204 12.74 -10.13 9.95
C LEU A 204 13.68 -9.30 9.07
N ALA A 205 13.23 -8.16 8.57
CA ALA A 205 14.04 -7.27 7.76
C ALA A 205 14.27 -5.95 8.52
N ALA A 206 15.52 -5.51 8.55
CA ALA A 206 15.89 -4.20 9.07
C ALA A 206 16.26 -3.28 7.90
N VAL A 207 15.57 -2.16 7.83
CA VAL A 207 15.80 -1.11 6.83
C VAL A 207 15.87 0.24 7.52
N ALA A 208 16.67 1.12 6.95
CA ALA A 208 16.79 2.52 7.34
C ALA A 208 16.53 3.40 6.12
N ARG A 209 16.33 4.69 6.37
CA ARG A 209 16.20 5.68 5.30
C ARG A 209 17.54 5.76 4.54
N PRO A 210 17.55 5.64 3.19
CA PRO A 210 18.76 5.89 2.41
C PRO A 210 19.30 7.30 2.69
N ARG A 211 20.62 7.44 2.75
CA ARG A 211 21.29 8.71 3.02
C ARG A 211 22.47 8.87 2.08
N HIS A 212 22.61 10.06 1.53
CA HIS A 212 23.79 10.47 0.78
C HIS A 212 24.63 11.36 1.69
N ASP A 213 25.88 10.95 1.97
CA ASP A 213 26.85 11.77 2.68
C ASP A 213 27.65 12.58 1.65
N TYR A 214 27.35 13.88 1.55
CA TYR A 214 28.00 14.79 0.61
C TYR A 214 29.46 15.07 0.95
N GLU A 215 29.86 14.94 2.23
CA GLU A 215 31.24 15.22 2.66
C GLU A 215 32.16 14.01 2.42
N ARG A 216 31.63 12.79 2.56
CA ARG A 216 32.40 11.54 2.38
C ARG A 216 32.20 10.88 1.01
N GLY A 217 31.32 11.42 0.17
CA GLY A 217 30.97 10.84 -1.14
C GLY A 217 30.34 9.44 -1.05
N PHE A 218 29.80 9.07 0.11
CA PHE A 218 29.30 7.73 0.39
C PHE A 218 27.77 7.70 0.41
N SER A 219 27.19 6.78 -0.34
CA SER A 219 25.74 6.54 -0.39
C SER A 219 25.37 5.32 0.45
N PHE A 220 24.63 5.55 1.53
CA PHE A 220 24.02 4.48 2.31
C PHE A 220 22.66 4.10 1.72
N GLU A 221 22.55 2.90 1.17
CA GLU A 221 21.33 2.38 0.51
C GLU A 221 20.13 2.11 1.45
N GLY A 222 20.32 2.19 2.78
CA GLY A 222 19.24 1.90 3.73
C GLY A 222 19.00 0.41 4.01
N LYS A 223 19.62 -0.51 3.28
CA LYS A 223 19.46 -1.97 3.47
C LYS A 223 20.41 -2.48 4.57
N ILE A 224 19.87 -2.79 5.74
CA ILE A 224 20.70 -3.28 6.88
C ILE A 224 20.82 -4.80 6.83
N GLY A 225 19.70 -5.51 6.74
CA GLY A 225 19.73 -6.97 6.66
C GLY A 225 18.37 -7.64 6.67
N MET A 226 18.37 -8.94 6.43
CA MET A 226 17.19 -9.79 6.44
C MET A 226 17.54 -11.16 7.04
N TRP A 227 16.76 -11.61 8.02
CA TRP A 227 17.00 -12.84 8.77
C TRP A 227 15.73 -13.68 8.80
N HIS A 228 15.85 -14.98 8.53
CA HIS A 228 14.72 -15.91 8.60
C HIS A 228 14.55 -16.50 10.00
N PHE A 229 13.31 -16.70 10.44
CA PHE A 229 12.98 -17.41 11.68
C PHE A 229 12.97 -18.92 11.45
N VAL A 230 14.16 -19.54 11.50
CA VAL A 230 14.31 -20.99 11.42
C VAL A 230 15.32 -21.49 12.45
N ARG A 231 15.11 -22.72 12.92
CA ARG A 231 16.10 -23.48 13.70
C ARG A 231 16.58 -24.65 12.87
N TYR A 232 17.88 -24.88 12.83
CA TYR A 232 18.43 -26.05 12.16
C TYR A 232 18.41 -27.24 13.11
N LEU A 233 17.55 -28.21 12.84
CA LEU A 233 17.43 -29.44 13.62
C LEU A 233 17.75 -30.65 12.75
N PRO A 234 18.40 -31.70 13.28
CA PRO A 234 18.64 -32.92 12.54
C PRO A 234 17.31 -33.59 12.16
N ALA A 235 17.22 -34.08 10.92
CA ALA A 235 16.04 -34.80 10.46
C ALA A 235 15.82 -36.08 11.28
N LEU A 236 14.64 -36.22 11.90
CA LEU A 236 14.32 -37.37 12.75
C LEU A 236 14.08 -38.67 11.97
N ARG A 237 13.68 -38.56 10.69
CA ARG A 237 13.31 -39.70 9.85
C ARG A 237 14.05 -39.66 8.53
N ASN A 238 14.40 -40.84 8.03
CA ASN A 238 14.83 -41.03 6.66
C ASN A 238 13.68 -40.71 5.71
N SER A 239 13.99 -40.01 4.63
CA SER A 239 13.09 -39.78 3.51
C SER A 239 13.85 -39.98 2.20
N ARG A 240 13.13 -40.22 1.11
CA ARG A 240 13.71 -40.42 -0.25
C ARG A 240 14.63 -39.28 -0.70
N ASN A 241 14.47 -38.09 -0.11
CA ASN A 241 15.26 -36.91 -0.47
C ASN A 241 16.22 -36.44 0.63
N ARG A 242 16.21 -37.08 1.80
CA ARG A 242 16.97 -36.63 2.97
C ARG A 242 17.17 -37.76 3.99
N PRO A 243 18.41 -38.17 4.28
CA PRO A 243 18.68 -39.11 5.36
C PRO A 243 18.48 -38.45 6.74
N ALA A 244 18.14 -39.27 7.74
CA ALA A 244 18.06 -38.90 9.15
C ALA A 244 19.41 -38.32 9.60
N GLY A 245 19.36 -37.35 10.50
CA GLY A 245 20.54 -36.60 10.94
C GLY A 245 20.88 -35.37 10.09
N THR A 246 20.39 -35.25 8.85
CA THR A 246 20.64 -34.06 8.03
C THR A 246 20.02 -32.82 8.67
N LEU A 247 20.79 -31.74 8.89
CA LEU A 247 20.26 -30.48 9.44
C LEU A 247 19.17 -29.88 8.54
N VAL A 248 18.03 -29.56 9.14
CA VAL A 248 16.82 -29.04 8.50
C VAL A 248 16.43 -27.73 9.11
N ALA A 249 16.21 -26.71 8.27
CA ALA A 249 15.50 -25.51 8.68
C ALA A 249 14.06 -25.88 9.07
N THR A 250 13.82 -25.97 10.36
CA THR A 250 12.52 -26.13 10.99
C THR A 250 11.94 -24.76 11.32
N LEU A 251 10.63 -24.61 11.12
CA LEU A 251 9.91 -23.39 11.45
C LEU A 251 9.87 -23.21 12.97
N VAL A 252 10.15 -21.99 13.40
CA VAL A 252 10.07 -21.59 14.80
C VAL A 252 8.84 -20.69 14.94
N ASN A 253 8.05 -20.92 15.98
CA ASN A 253 6.98 -19.99 16.31
C ASN A 253 7.60 -18.69 16.84
N VAL A 254 7.21 -17.54 16.29
CA VAL A 254 7.80 -16.26 16.66
C VAL A 254 7.02 -15.69 17.83
N ASP A 255 7.52 -15.96 19.03
CA ASP A 255 7.05 -15.32 20.26
C ASP A 255 7.91 -14.10 20.61
N ALA A 256 7.54 -13.43 21.69
CA ALA A 256 8.24 -12.27 22.23
C ALA A 256 9.73 -12.54 22.53
N ALA A 257 10.08 -13.73 22.99
CA ALA A 257 11.45 -14.07 23.37
C ALA A 257 12.33 -14.29 22.14
N VAL A 258 11.83 -15.07 21.16
CA VAL A 258 12.50 -15.30 19.88
C VAL A 258 12.65 -13.98 19.12
N TYR A 259 11.63 -13.13 19.14
CA TYR A 259 11.72 -11.81 18.53
C TYR A 259 12.82 -10.95 19.17
N ARG A 260 12.84 -10.88 20.51
CA ARG A 260 13.85 -10.15 21.28
C ARG A 260 15.26 -10.65 20.99
N GLU A 261 15.47 -11.97 21.00
CA GLU A 261 16.76 -12.58 20.69
C GLU A 261 17.26 -12.14 19.30
N PHE A 262 16.41 -12.18 18.28
CA PHE A 262 16.78 -11.76 16.92
C PHE A 262 17.14 -10.28 16.84
N VAL A 263 16.39 -9.41 17.50
CA VAL A 263 16.71 -7.97 17.54
C VAL A 263 18.08 -7.74 18.18
N MET A 264 18.35 -8.37 19.33
CA MET A 264 19.57 -8.15 20.10
C MET A 264 20.81 -8.78 19.44
N THR A 265 20.68 -9.99 18.90
CA THR A 265 21.84 -10.75 18.38
C THR A 265 22.10 -10.51 16.89
N ARG A 266 21.11 -10.06 16.12
CA ARG A 266 21.23 -9.88 14.67
C ARG A 266 21.08 -8.42 14.25
N ILE A 267 19.98 -7.77 14.63
CA ILE A 267 19.69 -6.41 14.16
C ILE A 267 20.66 -5.40 14.75
N VAL A 268 20.78 -5.33 16.08
CA VAL A 268 21.62 -4.30 16.74
C VAL A 268 23.07 -4.36 16.23
N PRO A 269 23.74 -5.53 16.14
CA PRO A 269 25.08 -5.61 15.55
C PRO A 269 25.13 -5.20 14.07
N ALA A 270 24.14 -5.60 13.26
CA ALA A 270 24.12 -5.25 11.84
C ALA A 270 23.88 -3.75 11.60
N VAL A 271 23.05 -3.12 12.42
CA VAL A 271 22.87 -1.66 12.43
C VAL A 271 24.21 -1.00 12.75
N ARG A 272 24.93 -1.43 13.79
CA ARG A 272 26.26 -0.86 14.10
C ARG A 272 27.25 -0.98 12.95
N ALA A 273 27.30 -2.15 12.33
CA ALA A 273 28.26 -2.41 11.26
C ALA A 273 27.97 -1.59 9.99
N ARG A 274 26.69 -1.33 9.67
CA ARG A 274 26.29 -0.72 8.39
C ARG A 274 25.81 0.71 8.49
N PHE A 275 25.38 1.15 9.67
CA PHE A 275 24.80 2.47 9.90
C PHE A 275 25.84 3.38 10.57
N SER A 276 26.88 3.76 9.82
CA SER A 276 27.85 4.76 10.25
C SER A 276 27.22 6.16 10.15
N SER A 277 26.73 6.71 11.26
CA SER A 277 26.19 8.07 11.32
C SER A 277 26.88 8.87 12.43
N ALA A 278 27.12 10.17 12.19
CA ALA A 278 27.62 11.10 13.20
C ALA A 278 26.69 11.21 14.42
N ASN A 279 25.39 10.98 14.23
CA ASN A 279 24.44 10.89 15.32
C ASN A 279 24.34 9.44 15.82
N LYS A 280 24.84 9.19 17.03
CA LYS A 280 24.83 7.87 17.68
C LYS A 280 23.43 7.39 18.09
N ARG A 281 22.41 8.25 18.02
CA ARG A 281 21.03 7.89 18.39
C ARG A 281 20.31 7.19 17.22
N VAL A 282 20.06 5.89 17.38
CA VAL A 282 19.21 5.10 16.47
C VAL A 282 17.87 4.82 17.13
N VAL A 283 16.78 5.10 16.41
CA VAL A 283 15.42 4.79 16.86
C VAL A 283 14.91 3.59 16.08
N HIS A 284 14.67 2.48 16.79
CA HIS A 284 14.06 1.29 16.21
C HIS A 284 12.55 1.48 16.12
N ARG A 285 12.00 1.40 14.91
CA ARG A 285 10.56 1.42 14.68
C ARG A 285 10.10 0.02 14.30
N HIS A 286 9.17 -0.50 15.09
CA HIS A 286 8.50 -1.77 14.85
C HIS A 286 7.06 -1.51 14.43
N ASP A 287 6.41 -2.50 13.81
CA ASP A 287 4.95 -2.49 13.75
C ASP A 287 4.37 -2.84 15.14
N ASN A 288 3.09 -2.63 15.39
CA ASN A 288 2.51 -2.85 16.72
C ASN A 288 2.09 -4.32 16.96
N ALA A 289 2.80 -5.30 16.39
CA ALA A 289 2.52 -6.71 16.65
C ALA A 289 2.84 -7.08 18.10
N THR A 290 2.06 -8.00 18.67
CA THR A 290 2.15 -8.40 20.08
C THR A 290 3.57 -8.81 20.53
N PRO A 291 4.38 -9.57 19.76
CA PRO A 291 5.74 -9.90 20.15
C PRO A 291 6.70 -8.70 20.28
N HIS A 292 6.37 -7.57 19.65
CA HIS A 292 7.27 -6.40 19.60
C HIS A 292 7.31 -5.65 20.93
N GLY A 293 6.29 -5.80 21.79
CA GLY A 293 6.28 -5.24 23.14
C GLY A 293 7.39 -5.76 24.05
N ALA A 294 8.07 -6.85 23.66
CA ALA A 294 9.21 -7.40 24.39
C ALA A 294 10.52 -6.60 24.21
N ILE A 295 10.54 -5.65 23.28
CA ILE A 295 11.69 -4.75 23.08
C ILE A 295 11.49 -3.51 23.95
N THR A 296 12.08 -3.52 25.14
CA THR A 296 12.12 -2.35 26.03
C THR A 296 13.41 -1.57 25.84
N ASN A 297 13.40 -0.28 26.23
CA ASN A 297 14.61 0.55 26.23
C ASN A 297 15.71 -0.07 27.10
N GLU A 298 15.36 -0.62 28.27
CA GLU A 298 16.28 -1.34 29.16
C GLU A 298 16.98 -2.52 28.45
N ALA A 299 16.22 -3.30 27.68
CA ALA A 299 16.78 -4.43 26.93
C ALA A 299 17.77 -3.97 25.86
N LEU A 300 17.55 -2.82 25.22
CA LEU A 300 18.45 -2.25 24.22
C LEU A 300 19.71 -1.63 24.85
N VAL A 301 19.59 -1.04 26.05
CA VAL A 301 20.73 -0.51 26.82
C VAL A 301 21.73 -1.61 27.15
N SER A 302 21.27 -2.81 27.52
CA SER A 302 22.16 -3.95 27.86
C SER A 302 23.07 -4.42 26.71
N VAL A 303 22.75 -4.06 25.47
CA VAL A 303 23.55 -4.40 24.27
C VAL A 303 24.32 -3.19 23.77
N SER A 304 24.09 -2.00 24.34
CA SER A 304 24.79 -0.74 24.06
C SER A 304 26.00 -0.59 24.98
N PRO A 305 27.24 -0.70 24.47
CA PRO A 305 28.36 -0.20 25.23
C PRO A 305 28.26 1.32 25.23
N ASP A 306 28.38 1.92 26.42
CA ASP A 306 28.67 3.34 26.56
C ASP A 306 30.03 3.60 25.91
N GLU A 307 30.02 4.30 24.76
CA GLU A 307 31.09 5.20 24.27
C GLU A 307 30.66 5.96 23.00
#